data_AF-A0AB38B140-F1
#
_entry.id   AF-A0AB38B140-F1
#
_cell.length_a   1.000
_cell.length_b   1.000
_cell.length_c   1.000
_cell.angle_alpha   90.00
_cell.angle_beta   90.00
_cell.angle_gamma   90.00
#
_symmetry.space_group_name_H-M   'P 1'
#
loop_
_entity.id
_entity.type
_entity.pdbx_description
1 polymer ?
#
loop_
_entity_poly.entity_id
_entity_poly.type
_entity_poly.pdbx_seq_one_letter_code
_entity_poly.pdbx_strand_id
1 'polypeptide(L)'
;MPADPTALPTERTPDALQERGCRASLAALTGRGAAGGGGRLRGLIAAIADRIIDTAPRIPVRDLATLRAQFPGLTPEDLADKLVAGACAATATVGAGVGAAAMLPVPPAMPAELAAEVTGVASVEIKLIAELHEVYGLRPAGNFRQRAMACLTSWAEERGIDLAKPATLNIALGGQMKRELRQQIMKRTLRNLPNLTPFMIGATVGAFMNRRDTRRLAEKIRKDLRTHQVPWDALPGSAPDAPANG
;
A
#
# COMPACT_ATOMS: atom_id res chain seq x y z
N MET A 1 44.13 3.44 72.22
CA MET A 1 43.35 4.63 71.83
C MET A 1 42.95 4.44 70.37
N PRO A 2 41.66 4.19 70.05
CA PRO A 2 41.20 3.95 68.69
C PRO A 2 40.79 5.27 68.01
N ALA A 3 41.19 5.47 66.75
CA ALA A 3 40.70 6.54 65.90
C ALA A 3 39.64 5.97 64.92
N ASP A 4 38.42 6.48 65.11
CA ASP A 4 37.25 6.62 64.23
C ASP A 4 37.21 5.89 62.86
N PRO A 5 36.20 5.02 62.61
CA PRO A 5 35.93 4.41 61.32
C PRO A 5 34.84 5.17 60.56
N THR A 6 35.11 6.38 60.07
CA THR A 6 34.15 7.08 59.20
C THR A 6 34.85 7.92 58.12
N ALA A 7 35.28 7.27 57.04
CA ALA A 7 35.51 7.93 55.74
C ALA A 7 35.59 6.89 54.61
N LEU A 8 34.47 6.61 53.96
CA LEU A 8 34.44 5.97 52.65
C LEU A 8 34.77 7.03 51.58
N PRO A 9 35.75 6.82 50.68
CA PRO A 9 35.82 7.56 49.44
C PRO A 9 34.84 6.97 48.42
N THR A 10 33.90 7.80 48.03
CA THR A 10 32.81 7.66 47.06
C THR A 10 33.22 6.97 45.76
N GLU A 11 32.40 6.02 45.31
CA GLU A 11 32.44 5.45 43.96
C GLU A 11 32.41 6.57 42.91
N ARG A 12 33.41 6.57 42.01
CA ARG A 12 33.40 7.40 40.80
C ARG A 12 32.47 6.73 39.78
N THR A 13 31.24 7.22 39.68
CA THR A 13 30.29 6.90 38.62
C THR A 13 30.80 7.47 37.28
N PRO A 14 30.94 6.67 36.21
CA PRO A 14 31.30 7.17 34.88
C PRO A 14 30.02 7.51 34.08
N ASP A 15 29.16 8.39 34.58
CA ASP A 15 27.90 8.75 33.90
C ASP A 15 27.83 10.21 33.40
N ALA A 16 28.78 11.07 33.77
CA ALA A 16 28.66 12.50 33.49
C ALA A 16 29.22 12.97 32.12
N LEU A 17 29.87 12.11 31.34
CA LEU A 17 30.47 12.49 30.05
C LEU A 17 29.68 12.01 28.81
N GLN A 18 28.78 11.03 28.96
CA GLN A 18 27.99 10.49 27.85
C GLN A 18 26.79 11.40 27.47
N GLU A 19 26.23 12.14 28.44
CA GLU A 19 25.02 12.95 28.21
C GLU A 19 25.24 14.23 27.39
N ARG A 20 26.47 14.79 27.39
CA ARG A 20 26.76 16.05 26.67
C ARG A 20 26.89 15.86 25.16
N GLY A 21 27.30 14.67 24.70
CA GLY A 21 27.34 14.33 23.27
C GLY A 21 25.95 14.09 22.69
N CYS A 22 25.06 13.46 23.46
CA CYS A 22 23.71 13.09 23.00
C CYS A 22 22.81 14.31 22.76
N ARG A 23 22.90 15.35 23.62
CA ARG A 23 22.10 16.57 23.46
C ARG A 23 22.59 17.48 22.32
N ALA A 24 23.90 17.49 22.04
CA ALA A 24 24.45 18.22 20.90
C ALA A 24 24.06 17.57 19.55
N SER A 25 24.01 16.23 19.49
CA SER A 25 23.52 15.51 18.30
C SER A 25 22.01 15.67 18.07
N LEU A 26 21.21 15.80 19.13
CA LEU A 26 19.77 16.09 19.00
C LEU A 26 19.48 17.56 18.65
N ALA A 27 20.28 18.51 19.16
CA ALA A 27 20.20 19.92 18.76
C ALA A 27 20.62 20.13 17.29
N ALA A 28 21.59 19.36 16.78
CA ALA A 28 21.96 19.37 15.36
C ALA A 28 20.86 18.81 14.43
N LEU A 29 19.98 17.94 14.93
CA LEU A 29 18.83 17.40 14.19
C LEU A 29 17.60 18.33 14.20
N THR A 30 17.56 19.31 15.11
CA THR A 30 16.45 20.26 15.27
C THR A 30 16.80 21.67 14.79
N GLY A 31 18.08 21.98 14.62
CA GLY A 31 18.59 23.27 14.17
C GLY A 31 18.63 23.47 12.65
N ARG A 32 17.56 23.12 11.89
CA ARG A 32 17.33 23.68 10.53
C ARG A 32 15.83 23.78 10.21
N GLY A 33 15.24 24.91 10.62
CA GLY A 33 14.19 25.62 9.88
C GLY A 33 12.78 25.00 9.88
N ALA A 34 11.94 25.49 10.78
CA ALA A 34 10.47 25.32 10.76
C ALA A 34 9.77 25.95 9.53
N ALA A 35 10.50 26.52 8.58
CA ALA A 35 9.99 26.98 7.28
C ALA A 35 10.19 25.95 6.13
N GLY A 36 10.80 24.78 6.39
CA GLY A 36 11.15 23.77 5.37
C GLY A 36 10.53 22.38 5.54
N GLY A 37 9.77 22.13 6.61
CA GLY A 37 9.24 20.80 6.96
C GLY A 37 8.18 20.27 5.97
N GLY A 38 7.28 21.15 5.51
CA GLY A 38 6.24 20.78 4.53
C GLY A 38 6.80 20.38 3.16
N GLY A 39 7.91 21.01 2.74
CA GLY A 39 8.56 20.71 1.46
C GLY A 39 9.21 19.33 1.43
N ARG A 40 9.86 18.90 2.52
CA ARG A 40 10.50 17.58 2.62
C ARG A 40 9.49 16.43 2.65
N LEU A 41 8.43 16.56 3.46
CA LEU A 41 7.35 15.56 3.49
C LEU A 41 6.65 15.46 2.14
N ARG A 42 6.33 16.59 1.50
CA ARG A 42 5.71 16.60 0.17
C ARG A 42 6.61 15.97 -0.90
N GLY A 43 7.93 16.18 -0.81
CA GLY A 43 8.93 15.53 -1.66
C GLY A 43 8.97 14.01 -1.48
N LEU A 44 8.92 13.52 -0.24
CA LEU A 44 8.85 12.09 0.07
C LEU A 44 7.58 11.44 -0.50
N ILE A 45 6.42 12.07 -0.28
CA ILE A 45 5.13 11.56 -0.80
C ILE A 45 5.15 11.55 -2.34
N ALA A 46 5.72 12.57 -2.98
CA ALA A 46 5.86 12.61 -4.43
C ALA A 46 6.75 11.47 -4.95
N ALA A 47 7.87 11.16 -4.28
CA ALA A 47 8.73 10.04 -4.62
C ALA A 47 8.04 8.69 -4.46
N ILE A 48 7.23 8.51 -3.41
CA ILE A 48 6.40 7.31 -3.22
C ILE A 48 5.37 7.19 -4.34
N ALA A 49 4.68 8.28 -4.69
CA ALA A 49 3.70 8.29 -5.77
C ALA A 49 4.34 7.90 -7.11
N ASP A 50 5.52 8.46 -7.42
CA ASP A 50 6.28 8.08 -8.61
C ASP A 50 6.66 6.60 -8.60
N ARG A 51 7.10 6.08 -7.44
CA ARG A 51 7.44 4.67 -7.29
C ARG A 51 6.24 3.76 -7.53
N ILE A 52 5.06 4.11 -7.03
CA ILE A 52 3.82 3.36 -7.27
C ILE A 52 3.46 3.37 -8.76
N ILE A 53 3.51 4.55 -9.41
CA ILE A 53 3.23 4.69 -10.85
C ILE A 53 4.18 3.82 -11.68
N ASP A 54 5.47 3.82 -11.35
CA ASP A 54 6.47 3.06 -12.09
C ASP A 54 6.41 1.55 -11.78
N THR A 55 5.87 1.15 -10.62
CA THR A 55 5.74 -0.26 -10.20
C THR A 55 4.44 -0.89 -10.70
N ALA A 56 3.36 -0.12 -10.84
CA ALA A 56 2.04 -0.63 -11.19
C ALA A 56 2.02 -1.51 -12.47
N PRO A 57 2.68 -1.14 -13.58
CA PRO A 57 2.77 -1.99 -14.77
C PRO A 57 3.65 -3.21 -14.62
N ARG A 58 4.21 -3.51 -13.45
CA ARG A 58 5.01 -4.73 -13.20
C ARG A 58 4.31 -5.70 -12.26
N ILE A 59 3.15 -5.31 -11.73
CA ILE A 59 2.37 -6.14 -10.81
C ILE A 59 1.77 -7.29 -11.62
N PRO A 60 2.05 -8.56 -11.25
CA PRO A 60 1.47 -9.70 -11.94
C PRO A 60 -0.02 -9.82 -11.58
N VAL A 61 -0.88 -9.76 -12.60
CA VAL A 61 -2.33 -9.93 -12.47
C VAL A 61 -2.72 -11.28 -13.05
N ARG A 62 -3.45 -12.08 -12.27
CA ARG A 62 -4.00 -13.36 -12.74
C ARG A 62 -5.31 -13.10 -13.46
N ASP A 63 -5.45 -13.63 -14.67
CA ASP A 63 -6.72 -13.58 -15.38
C ASP A 63 -7.74 -14.55 -14.79
N LEU A 64 -9.00 -14.42 -15.22
CA LEU A 64 -10.09 -15.24 -14.70
C LEU A 64 -9.84 -16.75 -14.88
N ALA A 65 -9.25 -17.17 -16.01
CA ALA A 65 -8.93 -18.57 -16.26
C ALA A 65 -7.91 -19.10 -15.25
N THR A 66 -6.84 -18.34 -15.01
CA THR A 66 -5.81 -18.66 -14.01
C THR A 66 -6.40 -18.71 -12.59
N LEU A 67 -7.30 -17.77 -12.26
CA LEU A 67 -7.97 -17.74 -10.95
C LEU A 67 -8.90 -18.94 -10.75
N ARG A 68 -9.70 -19.31 -11.77
CA ARG A 68 -10.57 -20.49 -11.71
C ARG A 68 -9.78 -21.80 -11.61
N ALA A 69 -8.61 -21.87 -12.24
CA ALA A 69 -7.71 -23.02 -12.10
C ALA A 69 -7.12 -23.12 -10.68
N GLN A 70 -6.76 -21.99 -10.06
CA GLN A 70 -6.24 -21.95 -8.68
C GLN A 70 -7.30 -22.22 -7.62
N PHE A 71 -8.55 -21.82 -7.89
CA PHE A 71 -9.66 -21.91 -6.95
C PHE A 71 -10.88 -22.58 -7.62
N PRO A 72 -10.80 -23.89 -7.91
CA PRO A 72 -11.85 -24.59 -8.62
C PRO A 72 -13.15 -24.64 -7.81
N GLY A 73 -14.28 -24.52 -8.52
CA GLY A 73 -15.62 -24.65 -7.93
C GLY A 73 -16.14 -23.44 -7.15
N LEU A 74 -15.39 -22.35 -7.05
CA LEU A 74 -15.87 -21.12 -6.40
C LEU A 74 -16.77 -20.30 -7.34
N THR A 75 -17.82 -19.72 -6.78
CA THR A 75 -18.63 -18.71 -7.46
C THR A 75 -17.83 -17.39 -7.60
N PRO A 76 -18.27 -16.42 -8.42
CA PRO A 76 -17.61 -15.12 -8.51
C PRO A 76 -17.47 -14.44 -7.14
N GLU A 77 -18.49 -14.55 -6.29
CA GLU A 77 -18.51 -13.92 -4.97
C GLU A 77 -17.60 -14.65 -3.98
N ASP A 78 -17.59 -15.99 -3.98
CA ASP A 78 -16.69 -16.77 -3.13
C ASP A 78 -15.22 -16.56 -3.53
N LEU A 79 -14.95 -16.47 -4.83
CA LEU A 79 -13.62 -16.17 -5.36
C LEU A 79 -13.19 -14.76 -4.97
N ALA A 80 -14.08 -13.77 -5.08
CA ALA A 80 -13.82 -12.41 -4.62
C ALA A 80 -13.53 -12.38 -3.11
N ASP A 81 -14.30 -13.09 -2.28
CA ASP A 81 -14.05 -13.20 -0.84
C ASP A 81 -12.67 -13.82 -0.54
N LYS A 82 -12.30 -14.86 -1.29
CA LYS A 82 -10.98 -15.52 -1.16
C LYS A 82 -9.84 -14.57 -1.50
N LEU A 83 -9.97 -13.79 -2.58
CA LEU A 83 -8.98 -12.78 -3.00
C LEU A 83 -8.85 -11.67 -1.96
N VAL A 84 -9.97 -11.16 -1.44
CA VAL A 84 -9.99 -10.12 -0.39
C VAL A 84 -9.33 -10.62 0.88
N ALA A 85 -9.63 -11.86 1.31
CA ALA A 85 -9.00 -12.46 2.48
C ALA A 85 -7.47 -12.58 2.30
N GLY A 86 -7.01 -13.01 1.12
CA GLY A 86 -5.58 -13.09 0.79
C GLY A 86 -4.89 -11.72 0.79
N ALA A 87 -5.51 -10.71 0.19
CA ALA A 87 -4.97 -9.35 0.19
C ALA A 87 -4.91 -8.74 1.59
N CYS A 88 -5.95 -8.94 2.40
CA CYS A 88 -5.99 -8.53 3.81
C CYS A 88 -4.86 -9.15 4.64
N ALA A 89 -4.54 -10.43 4.41
CA ALA A 89 -3.43 -11.11 5.10
C ALA A 89 -2.07 -10.58 4.64
N ALA A 90 -1.91 -10.32 3.34
CA ALA A 90 -0.68 -9.77 2.78
C ALA A 90 -0.39 -8.35 3.30
N THR A 91 -1.38 -7.45 3.31
CA THR A 91 -1.19 -6.08 3.82
C THR A 91 -1.01 -6.04 5.34
N ALA A 92 -1.66 -6.94 6.07
CA ALA A 92 -1.39 -7.13 7.50
C ALA A 92 0.08 -7.52 7.76
N THR A 93 0.64 -8.42 6.94
CA THR A 93 2.04 -8.84 7.04
C THR A 93 3.01 -7.69 6.78
N VAL A 94 2.72 -6.86 5.77
CA VAL A 94 3.49 -5.65 5.48
C VAL A 94 3.47 -4.68 6.67
N GLY A 95 2.29 -4.44 7.26
CA GLY A 95 2.15 -3.59 8.45
C GLY A 95 2.81 -4.15 9.71
N ALA A 96 2.79 -5.48 9.89
CA ALA A 96 3.46 -6.15 11.00
C ALA A 96 4.99 -6.00 10.90
N GLY A 97 5.54 -6.19 9.70
CA GLY A 97 6.99 -6.10 9.46
C GLY A 97 7.55 -4.71 9.79
N VAL A 98 6.89 -3.66 9.30
CA VAL A 98 7.34 -2.27 9.56
C VAL A 98 7.03 -1.83 11.00
N GLY A 99 5.85 -2.20 11.53
CA GLY A 99 5.53 -1.94 12.93
C GLY A 99 6.46 -2.64 13.93
N ALA A 100 7.09 -3.75 13.55
CA ALA A 100 8.16 -4.39 14.32
C ALA A 100 9.49 -3.62 14.23
N ALA A 101 9.85 -3.10 13.05
CA ALA A 101 11.05 -2.28 12.86
C ALA A 101 11.00 -0.97 13.67
N ALA A 102 9.80 -0.40 13.87
CA ALA A 102 9.59 0.77 14.72
C ALA A 102 9.92 0.54 16.22
N MET A 103 10.06 -0.72 16.66
CA MET A 103 10.45 -1.06 18.04
C MET A 103 11.98 -1.24 18.20
N LEU A 104 12.75 -1.15 17.11
CA LEU A 104 14.20 -1.24 17.13
C LEU A 104 14.84 0.17 17.32
N PRO A 105 16.06 0.27 17.87
CA PRO A 105 16.83 1.50 17.86
C PRO A 105 16.98 1.97 16.40
N VAL A 106 16.27 3.03 16.07
CA VAL A 106 15.92 3.40 14.69
C VAL A 106 17.15 3.47 13.77
N PRO A 107 17.20 2.71 12.66
CA PRO A 107 18.24 2.87 11.65
C PRO A 107 18.08 4.22 10.91
N PRO A 108 19.17 4.84 10.41
CA PRO A 108 19.14 6.11 9.68
C PRO A 108 18.31 6.11 8.37
N ALA A 109 17.59 5.03 8.04
CA ALA A 109 16.87 4.80 6.79
C ALA A 109 15.32 4.75 6.89
N MET A 110 14.71 5.13 8.03
CA MET A 110 13.24 5.13 8.21
C MET A 110 12.39 5.68 7.05
N PRO A 111 12.79 6.74 6.33
CA PRO A 111 12.02 7.21 5.17
C PRO A 111 11.91 6.16 4.05
N ALA A 112 12.92 5.30 3.88
CA ALA A 112 12.91 4.23 2.88
C ALA A 112 12.03 3.06 3.31
N GLU A 113 12.00 2.72 4.60
CA GLU A 113 11.13 1.65 5.12
C GLU A 113 9.64 2.01 4.99
N LEU A 114 9.28 3.26 5.32
CA LEU A 114 7.92 3.80 5.08
C LEU A 114 7.55 3.81 3.59
N ALA A 115 8.49 4.21 2.72
CA ALA A 115 8.25 4.18 1.28
C ALA A 115 8.03 2.75 0.76
N ALA A 116 8.78 1.78 1.28
CA ALA A 116 8.64 0.37 0.96
C ALA A 116 7.30 -0.19 1.46
N GLU A 117 6.87 0.19 2.66
CA GLU A 117 5.57 -0.19 3.21
C GLU A 117 4.42 0.29 2.32
N VAL A 118 4.36 1.60 2.06
CA VAL A 118 3.27 2.20 1.27
C VAL A 118 3.25 1.62 -0.14
N THR A 119 4.42 1.43 -0.75
CA THR A 119 4.51 0.81 -2.09
C THR A 119 4.09 -0.66 -2.06
N GLY A 120 4.43 -1.40 -1.00
CA GLY A 120 4.06 -2.80 -0.82
C GLY A 120 2.55 -2.98 -0.66
N VAL A 121 1.93 -2.19 0.23
CA VAL A 121 0.47 -2.17 0.41
C VAL A 121 -0.23 -1.78 -0.90
N ALA A 122 0.22 -0.70 -1.55
CA ALA A 122 -0.34 -0.29 -2.83
C ALA A 122 -0.25 -1.38 -3.90
N SER A 123 0.86 -2.13 -3.95
CA SER A 123 1.04 -3.21 -4.92
C SER A 123 0.04 -4.35 -4.69
N VAL A 124 -0.21 -4.72 -3.43
CA VAL A 124 -1.22 -5.73 -3.06
C VAL A 124 -2.62 -5.24 -3.42
N GLU A 125 -2.94 -3.99 -3.10
CA GLU A 125 -4.26 -3.41 -3.37
C GLU A 125 -4.54 -3.25 -4.87
N ILE A 126 -3.58 -2.78 -5.66
CA ILE A 126 -3.71 -2.68 -7.12
C ILE A 126 -3.91 -4.06 -7.74
N LYS A 127 -3.17 -5.08 -7.27
CA LYS A 127 -3.36 -6.47 -7.71
C LYS A 127 -4.76 -6.96 -7.38
N LEU A 128 -5.22 -6.75 -6.15
CA LEU A 128 -6.57 -7.12 -5.72
C LEU A 128 -7.62 -6.47 -6.62
N ILE A 129 -7.53 -5.16 -6.86
CA ILE A 129 -8.45 -4.43 -7.72
C ILE A 129 -8.46 -5.05 -9.12
N ALA A 130 -7.30 -5.27 -9.72
CA ALA A 130 -7.20 -5.83 -11.06
C ALA A 130 -7.83 -7.24 -11.16
N GLU A 131 -7.57 -8.10 -10.17
CA GLU A 131 -8.14 -9.45 -10.15
C GLU A 131 -9.63 -9.46 -9.85
N LEU A 132 -10.14 -8.53 -9.04
CA LEU A 132 -11.58 -8.34 -8.88
C LEU A 132 -12.23 -7.92 -10.20
N HIS A 133 -11.60 -7.05 -11.00
CA HIS A 133 -12.13 -6.72 -12.32
C HIS A 133 -12.19 -7.94 -13.25
N GLU A 134 -11.21 -8.86 -13.18
CA GLU A 134 -11.25 -10.14 -13.90
C GLU A 134 -12.42 -11.01 -13.39
N VAL A 135 -12.59 -11.13 -12.06
CA VAL A 135 -13.66 -11.93 -11.43
C VAL A 135 -15.05 -11.42 -11.77
N TYR A 136 -15.25 -10.10 -11.81
CA TYR A 136 -16.54 -9.49 -12.14
C TYR A 136 -16.78 -9.32 -13.66
N GLY A 137 -15.88 -9.82 -14.51
CA GLY A 137 -16.04 -9.75 -15.96
C GLY A 137 -15.84 -8.34 -16.54
N LEU A 138 -15.20 -7.45 -15.79
CA LEU A 138 -15.01 -6.03 -16.07
C LEU A 138 -13.54 -5.69 -16.36
N ARG A 139 -12.83 -6.64 -16.99
CA ARG A 139 -11.42 -6.48 -17.34
C ARG A 139 -11.20 -5.20 -18.15
N PRO A 140 -10.29 -4.29 -17.73
CA PRO A 140 -10.01 -3.08 -18.51
C PRO A 140 -9.54 -3.41 -19.93
N ALA A 141 -10.07 -2.68 -20.90
CA ALA A 141 -9.65 -2.80 -22.30
C ALA A 141 -8.22 -2.28 -22.51
N GLY A 142 -7.60 -2.68 -23.62
CA GLY A 142 -6.28 -2.19 -24.03
C GLY A 142 -5.12 -3.10 -23.62
N ASN A 143 -3.89 -2.60 -23.86
CA ASN A 143 -2.66 -3.31 -23.56
C ASN A 143 -2.36 -3.34 -22.04
N PHE A 144 -1.39 -4.15 -21.63
CA PHE A 144 -1.03 -4.34 -20.22
C PHE A 144 -0.73 -3.02 -19.48
N ARG A 145 -0.09 -2.03 -20.13
CA ARG A 145 0.16 -0.72 -19.50
C ARG A 145 -1.14 0.08 -19.33
N GLN A 146 -2.02 0.07 -20.32
CA GLN A 146 -3.33 0.75 -20.23
C GLN A 146 -4.18 0.14 -19.10
N ARG A 147 -4.17 -1.18 -18.97
CA ARG A 147 -4.82 -1.89 -17.85
C ARG A 147 -4.25 -1.52 -16.50
N ALA A 148 -2.92 -1.51 -16.38
CA ALA A 148 -2.25 -1.12 -15.15
C ALA A 148 -2.59 0.32 -14.75
N MET A 149 -2.67 1.24 -15.71
CA MET A 149 -3.09 2.63 -15.46
C MET A 149 -4.56 2.72 -15.05
N ALA A 150 -5.46 1.98 -15.70
CA ALA A 150 -6.87 1.94 -15.32
C ALA A 150 -7.06 1.43 -13.88
N CYS A 151 -6.36 0.35 -13.49
CA CYS A 151 -6.37 -0.14 -12.11
C CYS A 151 -5.75 0.85 -11.13
N LEU A 152 -4.68 1.56 -11.53
CA LEU A 152 -4.03 2.57 -10.70
C LEU A 152 -4.94 3.79 -10.46
N THR A 153 -5.68 4.25 -11.47
CA THR A 153 -6.67 5.33 -11.31
C THR A 153 -7.80 4.90 -10.38
N SER A 154 -8.34 3.68 -10.55
CA SER A 154 -9.38 3.13 -9.67
C SER A 154 -8.90 3.03 -8.22
N TRP A 155 -7.64 2.62 -8.04
CA TRP A 155 -6.98 2.65 -6.75
C TRP A 155 -6.85 4.07 -6.21
N ALA A 156 -6.29 5.02 -6.97
CA ALA A 156 -6.06 6.39 -6.51
C ALA A 156 -7.36 7.12 -6.10
N GLU A 157 -8.47 6.83 -6.77
CA GLU A 157 -9.78 7.44 -6.51
C GLU A 157 -10.60 6.75 -5.40
N GLU A 158 -10.15 5.60 -4.87
CA GLU A 158 -10.92 4.73 -3.96
C GLU A 158 -12.29 4.32 -4.52
N ARG A 159 -12.41 4.27 -5.84
CA ARG A 159 -13.67 4.04 -6.55
C ARG A 159 -13.45 2.97 -7.61
N GLY A 160 -14.43 2.09 -7.79
CA GLY A 160 -14.49 1.32 -9.03
C GLY A 160 -14.72 2.32 -10.16
N ILE A 161 -13.97 2.16 -11.24
CA ILE A 161 -14.16 3.00 -12.41
C ILE A 161 -15.19 2.30 -13.28
N ASP A 162 -16.17 3.06 -13.76
CA ASP A 162 -17.00 2.67 -14.90
C ASP A 162 -16.12 2.66 -16.16
N LEU A 163 -15.44 1.54 -16.37
CA LEU A 163 -14.50 1.32 -17.48
C LEU A 163 -15.19 1.26 -18.85
N ALA A 164 -16.53 1.30 -18.88
CA ALA A 164 -17.32 1.40 -20.11
C ALA A 164 -17.32 2.81 -20.71
N LYS A 165 -16.73 3.82 -20.04
CA LYS A 165 -16.51 5.16 -20.60
C LYS A 165 -15.06 5.34 -21.07
N PRO A 166 -14.76 5.08 -22.36
CA PRO A 166 -13.43 5.28 -22.94
C PRO A 166 -12.96 6.74 -23.00
N ALA A 167 -13.78 7.71 -22.58
CA ALA A 167 -13.47 9.14 -22.66
C ALA A 167 -12.29 9.57 -21.75
N THR A 168 -11.98 8.84 -20.67
CA THR A 168 -10.85 9.17 -19.78
C THR A 168 -9.55 8.42 -20.08
N LEU A 169 -9.57 7.40 -20.94
CA LEU A 169 -8.39 6.60 -21.29
C LEU A 169 -7.83 6.90 -22.69
N ASN A 170 -8.53 7.71 -23.49
CA ASN A 170 -8.14 8.04 -24.87
C ASN A 170 -7.23 9.27 -25.01
N ILE A 171 -6.84 9.93 -23.92
CA ILE A 171 -5.99 11.14 -24.00
C ILE A 171 -4.58 10.78 -23.53
N ALA A 172 -3.71 10.54 -24.52
CA ALA A 172 -2.26 10.57 -24.46
C ALA A 172 -1.61 10.07 -23.15
N LEU A 173 -0.93 8.91 -23.22
CA LEU A 173 0.12 8.51 -22.28
C LEU A 173 1.26 9.55 -22.29
N GLY A 174 1.04 10.69 -21.64
CA GLY A 174 1.94 11.83 -21.58
C GLY A 174 2.19 12.28 -20.15
N GLY A 175 3.12 13.21 -19.97
CA GLY A 175 3.50 13.71 -18.64
C GLY A 175 2.36 14.35 -17.84
N GLN A 176 1.26 14.78 -18.48
CA GLN A 176 0.09 15.36 -17.83
C GLN A 176 -0.70 14.31 -17.03
N MET A 177 -1.01 13.15 -17.63
CA MET A 177 -1.68 12.05 -16.93
C MET A 177 -0.84 11.56 -15.74
N LYS A 178 0.50 11.45 -15.90
CA LYS A 178 1.40 11.10 -14.79
C LYS A 178 1.34 12.15 -13.66
N ARG A 179 1.21 13.44 -13.99
CA ARG A 179 1.07 14.52 -13.00
C ARG A 179 -0.28 14.46 -12.27
N GLU A 180 -1.37 14.22 -12.98
CA GLU A 180 -2.70 14.06 -12.39
C GLU A 180 -2.76 12.85 -11.45
N LEU A 181 -2.28 11.69 -11.92
CA LEU A 181 -2.13 10.49 -11.09
C LEU A 181 -1.26 10.77 -9.87
N ARG A 182 -0.11 11.43 -10.05
CA ARG A 182 0.75 11.83 -8.92
C ARG A 182 -0.04 12.66 -7.91
N GLN A 183 -0.82 13.65 -8.35
CA GLN A 183 -1.63 14.47 -7.46
C GLN A 183 -2.74 13.69 -6.75
N GLN A 184 -3.43 12.79 -7.44
CA GLN A 184 -4.47 11.94 -6.84
C GLN A 184 -3.89 11.00 -5.79
N ILE A 185 -2.77 10.33 -6.10
CA ILE A 185 -2.06 9.46 -5.15
C ILE A 185 -1.58 10.29 -3.96
N MET A 186 -0.97 11.45 -4.19
CA MET A 186 -0.56 12.35 -3.10
C MET A 186 -1.75 12.78 -2.23
N LYS A 187 -2.89 13.10 -2.83
CA LYS A 187 -4.12 13.48 -2.11
C LYS A 187 -4.67 12.32 -1.28
N ARG A 188 -4.65 11.10 -1.82
CA ARG A 188 -5.02 9.88 -1.09
C ARG A 188 -4.07 9.62 0.07
N THR A 189 -2.75 9.62 -0.19
CA THR A 189 -1.74 9.45 0.86
C THR A 189 -1.89 10.52 1.95
N LEU A 190 -2.16 11.78 1.58
CA LEU A 190 -2.38 12.88 2.53
C LEU A 190 -3.70 12.78 3.31
N ARG A 191 -4.76 12.28 2.69
CA ARG A 191 -6.06 12.04 3.36
C ARG A 191 -6.03 10.84 4.29
N ASN A 192 -5.25 9.83 3.95
CA ASN A 192 -5.08 8.62 4.76
C ASN A 192 -3.90 8.78 5.77
N LEU A 193 -3.08 9.82 5.62
CA LEU A 193 -2.00 10.23 6.54
C LEU A 193 -2.46 10.51 7.98
N PRO A 194 -3.59 11.20 8.27
CA PRO A 194 -4.09 11.32 9.64
C PRO A 194 -4.54 9.96 10.23
N ASN A 195 -4.91 8.98 9.39
CA ASN A 195 -5.13 7.59 9.82
C ASN A 195 -3.82 6.78 9.93
N LEU A 196 -2.68 7.32 9.50
CA LEU A 196 -1.35 6.74 9.71
C LEU A 196 -0.65 7.29 10.97
N THR A 197 -1.39 8.03 11.81
CA THR A 197 -0.93 8.41 13.15
C THR A 197 -1.10 7.26 14.16
N PRO A 198 -0.66 6.04 13.83
CA PRO A 198 0.04 5.25 14.83
C PRO A 198 1.22 4.44 14.26
N PHE A 199 2.20 5.07 13.63
CA PHE A 199 3.52 4.44 13.43
C PHE A 199 4.34 4.25 14.72
N MET A 200 3.71 4.39 15.90
CA MET A 200 4.32 4.19 17.22
C MET A 200 3.56 3.19 18.11
N ILE A 201 2.63 2.40 17.56
CA ILE A 201 1.83 1.43 18.33
C ILE A 201 2.11 -0.03 17.86
N GLY A 202 3.34 -0.32 17.45
CA GLY A 202 3.83 -1.68 17.26
C GLY A 202 3.22 -2.52 16.12
N ALA A 203 3.80 -3.70 15.90
CA ALA A 203 3.48 -4.61 14.80
C ALA A 203 1.98 -5.00 14.73
N THR A 204 1.34 -5.21 15.87
CA THR A 204 -0.05 -5.70 15.92
C THR A 204 -1.05 -4.65 15.44
N VAL A 205 -0.87 -3.38 15.82
CA VAL A 205 -1.78 -2.30 15.39
C VAL A 205 -1.56 -1.98 13.92
N GLY A 206 -0.31 -1.93 13.45
CA GLY A 206 0.01 -1.77 12.02
C GLY A 206 -0.64 -2.86 11.16
N ALA A 207 -0.56 -4.12 11.59
CA ALA A 207 -1.19 -5.24 10.91
C ALA A 207 -2.73 -5.11 10.86
N PHE A 208 -3.36 -4.75 11.98
CA PHE A 208 -4.81 -4.60 12.06
C PHE A 208 -5.32 -3.45 11.18
N MET A 209 -4.62 -2.32 11.17
CA MET A 209 -5.03 -1.14 10.39
C MET A 209 -4.91 -1.39 8.89
N ASN A 210 -3.79 -1.95 8.43
CA ASN A 210 -3.62 -2.31 7.02
C ASN A 210 -4.67 -3.33 6.58
N ARG A 211 -4.97 -4.32 7.42
CA ARG A 211 -6.05 -5.29 7.15
C ARG A 211 -7.42 -4.60 7.01
N ARG A 212 -7.73 -3.67 7.90
CA ARG A 212 -9.01 -2.94 7.92
C ARG A 212 -9.17 -2.05 6.70
N ASP A 213 -8.14 -1.33 6.32
CA ASP A 213 -8.21 -0.39 5.19
C ASP A 213 -8.24 -1.12 3.85
N THR A 214 -7.48 -2.20 3.68
CA THR A 214 -7.59 -3.07 2.49
C THR A 214 -8.98 -3.70 2.39
N ARG A 215 -9.58 -4.11 3.51
CA ARG A 215 -10.96 -4.63 3.53
C ARG A 215 -11.98 -3.56 3.12
N ARG A 216 -11.87 -2.35 3.67
CA ARG A 216 -12.74 -1.22 3.31
C ARG A 216 -12.63 -0.84 1.84
N LEU A 217 -11.40 -0.83 1.30
CA LEU A 217 -11.16 -0.62 -0.12
C LEU A 217 -11.88 -1.69 -0.94
N ALA A 218 -11.69 -2.97 -0.61
CA ALA A 218 -12.31 -4.08 -1.31
C ALA A 218 -13.84 -4.01 -1.29
N GLU A 219 -14.44 -3.65 -0.15
CA GLU A 219 -15.90 -3.48 -0.01
C GLU A 219 -16.43 -2.37 -0.93
N LYS A 220 -15.74 -1.22 -1.01
CA LYS A 220 -16.09 -0.13 -1.93
C LYS A 220 -16.01 -0.57 -3.39
N ILE A 221 -14.91 -1.22 -3.77
CA ILE A 221 -14.68 -1.67 -5.15
C ILE A 221 -15.68 -2.74 -5.55
N ARG A 222 -15.92 -3.76 -4.72
CA ARG A 222 -16.90 -4.82 -5.01
C ARG A 222 -18.32 -4.29 -5.11
N LYS A 223 -18.70 -3.32 -4.28
CA LYS A 223 -20.00 -2.66 -4.37
C LYS A 223 -20.20 -2.03 -5.76
N ASP A 224 -19.17 -1.38 -6.28
CA ASP A 224 -19.20 -0.76 -7.60
C ASP A 224 -19.24 -1.84 -8.71
N LEU A 225 -18.33 -2.82 -8.68
CA LEU A 225 -18.23 -3.87 -9.69
C LEU A 225 -19.48 -4.75 -9.80
N ARG A 226 -20.17 -5.02 -8.68
CA ARG A 226 -21.45 -5.76 -8.67
C ARG A 226 -22.54 -5.06 -9.50
N THR A 227 -22.47 -3.74 -9.63
CA THR A 227 -23.47 -2.96 -10.39
C THR A 227 -23.34 -3.20 -11.90
N HIS A 228 -22.15 -3.58 -12.37
CA HIS A 228 -21.83 -3.73 -13.78
C HIS A 228 -21.37 -5.16 -14.13
N GLN A 229 -21.51 -6.11 -13.21
CA GLN A 229 -20.97 -7.46 -13.37
C GLN A 229 -21.48 -8.14 -14.64
N VAL A 230 -20.55 -8.77 -15.36
CA VAL A 230 -20.89 -9.66 -16.47
C VAL A 230 -20.85 -11.11 -15.96
N PRO A 231 -21.94 -11.90 -16.10
CA PRO A 231 -21.94 -13.31 -15.74
C PRO A 231 -20.84 -14.08 -16.47
N TRP A 232 -20.19 -15.03 -15.80
CA TRP A 232 -19.11 -15.81 -16.41
C TRP A 232 -19.53 -16.56 -17.67
N ASP A 233 -20.78 -17.02 -17.73
CA ASP A 233 -21.31 -17.73 -18.90
C ASP A 233 -21.48 -16.80 -20.12
N ALA A 234 -21.58 -15.49 -19.90
CA ALA A 234 -21.69 -14.48 -20.95
C ALA A 234 -20.32 -13.91 -21.39
N LEU A 235 -19.22 -14.32 -20.75
CA LEU A 235 -17.89 -13.81 -21.10
C LEU A 235 -17.35 -14.46 -22.39
N PRO A 236 -16.65 -13.71 -23.26
CA PRO A 236 -16.02 -14.28 -24.44
C PRO A 236 -15.06 -15.43 -24.06
N GLY A 237 -15.27 -16.62 -24.62
CA GLY A 237 -14.46 -17.82 -24.32
C GLY A 237 -15.01 -18.71 -23.18
N SER A 238 -16.24 -18.46 -22.70
CA SER A 238 -16.96 -19.31 -21.73
C SER A 238 -17.69 -20.51 -22.36
N ALA A 239 -17.83 -20.53 -23.69
CA ALA A 239 -18.53 -21.61 -24.39
C ALA A 239 -17.76 -22.93 -24.19
N PRO A 240 -18.42 -24.01 -23.72
CA PRO A 240 -17.80 -25.33 -23.77
C PRO A 240 -17.51 -25.65 -25.24
N ASP A 241 -16.28 -26.11 -25.53
CA ASP A 241 -15.91 -26.62 -26.85
C ASP A 241 -17.00 -27.60 -27.30
N ALA A 242 -17.78 -27.22 -28.31
CA ALA A 242 -18.78 -28.12 -28.88
C ALA A 242 -18.04 -29.37 -29.36
N PRO A 243 -18.48 -30.59 -29.00
CA PRO A 243 -17.83 -31.79 -29.48
C PRO A 243 -17.86 -31.77 -31.00
N ALA A 244 -16.69 -31.83 -31.62
CA ALA A 244 -16.57 -32.03 -33.05
C ALA A 244 -17.19 -33.39 -33.38
N ASN A 245 -18.44 -33.37 -33.86
CA ASN A 245 -19.09 -34.55 -34.41
C ASN A 245 -18.31 -34.96 -35.67
N GLY A 246 -17.51 -36.02 -35.53
CA GLY A 246 -16.95 -36.82 -36.62
C GLY A 246 -17.57 -38.20 -36.61
#